data_AF-A0A8J6H3Y6-F1
#
_entry.id   AF-A0A8J6H3Y6-F1
#
_cell.length_a   1.000
_cell.length_b   1.000
_cell.length_c   1.000
_cell.angle_alpha   90.00
_cell.angle_beta   90.00
_cell.angle_gamma   90.00
#
_symmetry.space_group_name_H-M   'P 1'
#
loop_
_entity.id
_entity.type
_entity.pdbx_description
1 polymer ?
#
loop_
_entity_poly.entity_id
_entity_poly.type
_entity_poly.pdbx_seq_one_letter_code
_entity_poly.pdbx_strand_id
1 'polypeptide(L)'
;MYVYPLSKTVWYPFVQTSSYKLVHQVRVFFFHTFFSYFVDCMLFMARKRPMAVEKYRKINKLIDVLGYFTVRSWNFQNDNVQALWKKMSEDDRKMFNFDMRDVDWSKYSENSILGGRLYLMKDSLDNVSKSKKKMYFLAIIHYVFIALMVYVLYRLLSPVVQMFLYKKIFNFYMRTFDWKYLKGGSHLLDERPSGDGAQC
;
A
#
# COMPACT_ATOMS: atom_id res chain seq x y z
N MET A 1 0.87 5.06 19.47
CA MET A 1 1.66 5.64 18.37
C MET A 1 1.21 7.03 17.89
N TYR A 2 0.02 7.56 18.23
CA TYR A 2 -0.36 8.95 17.87
C TYR A 2 -0.72 9.80 19.10
N VAL A 3 0.24 10.00 20.01
CA VAL A 3 -0.02 10.84 21.20
C VAL A 3 -0.17 12.32 20.80
N TYR A 4 0.62 12.78 19.82
CA TYR A 4 0.67 14.18 19.38
C TYR A 4 0.49 14.37 17.86
N PRO A 5 -0.69 14.07 17.28
CA PRO A 5 -0.94 14.17 15.83
C PRO A 5 -0.95 15.61 15.33
N LEU A 6 -0.28 15.92 14.22
CA LEU A 6 -0.16 17.29 13.68
C LEU A 6 -1.51 17.85 13.19
N SER A 7 -1.80 19.11 13.53
CA SER A 7 -3.05 19.80 13.17
C SER A 7 -3.18 20.02 11.66
N LYS A 8 -2.06 20.31 10.98
CA LYS A 8 -1.95 20.57 9.53
C LYS A 8 -1.88 19.30 8.67
N THR A 9 -2.09 18.12 9.25
CA THR A 9 -2.16 16.85 8.51
C THR A 9 -3.31 16.88 7.49
N VAL A 10 -3.03 16.58 6.22
CA VAL A 10 -4.05 16.58 5.15
C VAL A 10 -4.61 15.17 4.90
N TRP A 11 -3.80 14.14 5.11
CA TRP A 11 -4.15 12.74 4.89
C TRP A 11 -3.61 11.86 6.01
N TYR A 12 -4.19 10.67 6.21
CA TYR A 12 -3.72 9.72 7.21
C TYR A 12 -2.25 9.34 6.92
N PRO A 13 -1.33 9.58 7.88
CA PRO A 13 0.08 9.27 7.68
C PRO A 13 0.27 7.76 7.76
N PHE A 14 0.92 7.21 6.74
CA PHE A 14 1.44 5.85 6.77
C PHE A 14 2.81 5.83 6.12
N VAL A 15 3.70 5.01 6.65
CA VAL A 15 5.05 4.81 6.10
C VAL A 15 5.25 3.33 5.95
N GLN A 16 5.66 2.92 4.75
CA GLN A 16 5.98 1.53 4.44
C GLN A 16 7.27 1.50 3.66
N THR A 17 8.22 0.71 4.15
CA THR A 17 9.48 0.42 3.47
C THR A 17 9.36 -0.92 2.75
N SER A 18 10.12 -1.09 1.66
CA SER A 18 10.18 -2.34 0.92
C SER A 18 11.58 -2.55 0.38
N SER A 19 12.10 -3.77 0.53
CA SER A 19 13.41 -4.15 -0.01
C SER A 19 13.37 -4.39 -1.53
N TYR A 20 12.19 -4.56 -2.11
CA TYR A 20 12.01 -4.86 -3.53
C TYR A 20 11.66 -3.60 -4.33
N LYS A 21 12.52 -3.23 -5.30
CA LYS A 21 12.38 -2.01 -6.10
C LYS A 21 11.06 -1.96 -6.88
N LEU A 22 10.63 -3.06 -7.49
CA LEU A 22 9.37 -3.11 -8.24
C LEU A 22 8.16 -2.86 -7.33
N VAL A 23 8.12 -3.49 -6.16
CA VAL A 23 7.05 -3.29 -5.18
C VAL A 23 7.02 -1.84 -4.72
N HIS A 24 8.18 -1.24 -4.47
CA HIS A 24 8.28 0.17 -4.13
C HIS A 24 7.76 1.08 -5.26
N GLN A 25 8.16 0.85 -6.51
CA GLN A 25 7.70 1.65 -7.66
C GLN A 25 6.19 1.57 -7.87
N VAL A 26 5.60 0.37 -7.77
CA VAL A 26 4.15 0.18 -7.86
C VAL A 26 3.43 0.95 -6.74
N ARG A 27 3.94 0.88 -5.50
CA ARG A 27 3.37 1.63 -4.36
C ARG A 27 3.48 3.14 -4.55
N VAL A 28 4.62 3.64 -4.98
CA VAL A 28 4.82 5.08 -5.28
C VAL A 28 3.85 5.53 -6.36
N PHE A 29 3.67 4.74 -7.41
CA PHE A 29 2.71 5.08 -8.47
C PHE A 29 1.29 5.26 -7.93
N PHE A 30 0.77 4.31 -7.14
CA PHE A 30 -0.60 4.38 -6.62
C PHE A 30 -0.77 5.42 -5.51
N PHE A 31 0.13 5.44 -4.53
CA PHE A 31 -0.05 6.22 -3.30
C PHE A 31 0.62 7.58 -3.31
N HIS A 32 1.60 7.82 -4.17
CA HIS A 32 2.23 9.13 -4.30
C HIS A 32 1.75 9.80 -5.59
N THR A 33 1.90 9.16 -6.75
CA THR A 33 1.54 9.79 -8.03
C THR A 33 0.02 9.90 -8.19
N PHE A 34 -0.69 8.78 -8.35
CA PHE A 34 -2.14 8.78 -8.57
C PHE A 34 -2.89 9.51 -7.44
N PHE A 35 -2.57 9.20 -6.19
CA PHE A 35 -3.19 9.84 -5.04
C PHE A 35 -2.95 11.36 -4.98
N SER A 36 -1.75 11.86 -5.35
CA SER A 36 -1.50 13.31 -5.34
C SER A 36 -2.36 14.07 -6.35
N TYR A 37 -2.54 13.53 -7.56
CA TYR A 37 -3.43 14.11 -8.56
C TYR A 37 -4.90 14.03 -8.12
N PHE A 38 -5.30 12.93 -7.48
CA PHE A 38 -6.65 12.80 -6.91
C PHE A 38 -6.92 13.88 -5.84
N VAL A 39 -5.99 14.08 -4.91
CA VAL A 39 -6.11 15.14 -3.89
C VAL A 39 -6.13 16.53 -4.51
N ASP A 40 -5.28 16.80 -5.49
CA ASP A 40 -5.24 18.11 -6.14
C ASP A 40 -6.49 18.38 -6.98
N CYS A 41 -7.07 17.36 -7.60
CA CYS A 41 -8.38 17.47 -8.26
C CYS A 41 -9.48 17.81 -7.24
N MET A 42 -9.52 17.14 -6.08
CA MET A 42 -10.46 17.47 -5.00
C MET A 42 -10.27 18.90 -4.48
N LEU A 43 -9.02 19.34 -4.30
CA LEU A 43 -8.72 20.71 -3.89
C LEU A 43 -9.17 21.72 -4.95
N PHE A 44 -8.90 21.45 -6.22
CA PHE A 44 -9.32 22.28 -7.33
C PHE A 44 -10.85 22.41 -7.41
N MET A 45 -11.59 21.30 -7.31
CA MET A 45 -13.06 21.29 -7.23
C MET A 45 -13.58 22.08 -6.03
N ALA A 46 -12.87 22.02 -4.90
CA ALA A 46 -13.16 22.82 -3.71
C ALA A 46 -12.67 24.29 -3.80
N ARG A 47 -12.23 24.75 -4.97
CA ARG A 47 -11.64 26.08 -5.23
C ARG A 47 -10.45 26.42 -4.33
N LYS A 48 -9.70 25.40 -3.90
CA LYS A 48 -8.45 25.52 -3.15
C LYS A 48 -7.27 25.31 -4.08
N ARG A 49 -6.13 25.90 -3.71
CA ARG A 49 -4.88 25.76 -4.48
C ARG A 49 -4.39 24.30 -4.42
N PRO A 50 -4.16 23.65 -5.58
CA PRO A 50 -3.47 22.36 -5.67
C PRO A 50 -2.08 22.43 -5.02
N MET A 51 -1.70 21.41 -4.26
CA MET A 51 -0.41 21.38 -3.53
C MET A 51 0.17 19.98 -3.33
N ALA A 52 -0.60 18.92 -3.54
CA ALA A 52 -0.21 17.55 -3.23
C ALA A 52 0.87 17.05 -4.18
N VAL A 53 0.75 17.29 -5.49
CA VAL A 53 1.74 16.86 -6.49
C VAL A 53 3.12 17.42 -6.15
N GLU A 54 3.19 18.72 -5.87
CA GLU A 54 4.46 19.40 -5.52
C GLU A 54 5.06 18.88 -4.20
N LYS A 55 4.22 18.56 -3.21
CA LYS A 55 4.68 17.95 -1.95
C LYS A 55 5.24 16.55 -2.17
N TYR A 56 4.51 15.70 -2.90
CA TYR A 56 4.95 14.34 -3.17
C TYR A 56 6.21 14.30 -4.04
N ARG A 57 6.43 15.27 -4.93
CA ARG A 57 7.70 15.44 -5.64
C ARG A 57 8.89 15.59 -4.68
N LYS A 58 8.75 16.45 -3.66
CA LYS A 58 9.79 16.65 -2.63
C LYS A 58 9.98 15.41 -1.76
N ILE A 59 8.88 14.75 -1.39
CA ILE A 59 8.91 13.50 -0.60
C ILE A 59 9.62 12.40 -1.38
N ASN A 60 9.33 12.21 -2.66
CA ASN A 60 10.00 11.21 -3.49
C ASN A 60 11.50 11.47 -3.58
N LYS A 61 11.91 12.72 -3.80
CA LYS A 61 13.33 13.08 -3.78
C LYS A 61 14.00 12.75 -2.45
N LEU A 62 13.33 13.00 -1.34
CA LEU A 62 13.83 12.65 -0.01
C LEU A 62 13.96 11.13 0.16
N ILE A 63 12.95 10.37 -0.28
CA ILE A 63 12.96 8.91 -0.23
C ILE A 63 14.10 8.34 -1.07
N ASP A 64 14.35 8.88 -2.27
CA ASP A 64 15.44 8.42 -3.14
C ASP A 64 16.81 8.63 -2.48
N VAL A 65 17.02 9.79 -1.85
CA VAL A 65 18.27 10.11 -1.14
C VAL A 65 18.43 9.25 0.12
N LEU A 66 17.36 9.04 0.89
CA LEU A 66 17.39 8.27 2.14
C LEU A 66 17.33 6.75 1.92
N GLY A 67 16.94 6.29 0.73
CA GLY A 67 16.69 4.88 0.45
C GLY A 67 17.90 3.99 0.74
N TYR A 68 19.11 4.48 0.45
CA TYR A 68 20.34 3.76 0.74
C TYR A 68 20.53 3.46 2.24
N PHE A 69 20.23 4.44 3.10
CA PHE A 69 20.43 4.33 4.54
C PHE A 69 19.30 3.58 5.24
N THR A 70 18.06 3.73 4.75
CA THR A 70 16.85 3.26 5.44
C THR A 70 16.44 1.84 5.08
N VAL A 71 16.85 1.30 3.93
CA VAL A 71 16.44 -0.03 3.45
C VAL A 71 17.50 -1.10 3.72
N ARG A 72 18.73 -0.71 4.04
CA ARG A 72 19.84 -1.62 4.32
C ARG A 72 19.96 -1.87 5.82
N SER A 73 20.34 -3.10 6.18
CA SER A 73 20.81 -3.38 7.53
C SER A 73 22.26 -2.91 7.68
N TRP A 74 22.54 -2.30 8.81
CA TRP A 74 23.87 -1.83 9.16
C TRP A 74 24.32 -2.59 10.39
N ASN A 75 25.44 -3.29 10.27
CA ASN A 75 26.10 -3.92 11.41
C ASN A 75 27.30 -3.06 11.80
N PHE A 76 27.18 -2.36 12.93
CA PHE A 76 28.27 -1.55 13.46
C PHE A 76 29.01 -2.37 14.52
N GLN A 77 30.30 -2.63 14.27
CA GLN A 77 31.16 -3.23 15.28
C GLN A 77 31.33 -2.26 16.45
N ASN A 78 31.06 -2.72 17.68
CA ASN A 78 31.15 -1.90 18.88
C ASN A 78 31.96 -2.58 20.01
N ASP A 79 32.86 -3.49 19.65
CA ASP A 79 33.62 -4.31 20.61
C ASP A 79 34.39 -3.47 21.63
N ASN A 80 35.02 -2.38 21.18
CA ASN A 80 35.74 -1.45 22.05
C ASN A 80 34.83 -0.73 23.04
N VAL A 81 33.63 -0.33 22.61
CA VAL A 81 32.62 0.31 23.48
C VAL A 81 32.14 -0.68 24.53
N GLN A 82 31.89 -1.93 24.13
CA GLN A 82 31.49 -2.99 25.05
C GLN A 82 32.61 -3.34 26.05
N ALA A 83 33.86 -3.43 25.58
CA ALA A 83 35.01 -3.70 26.42
C ALA A 83 35.26 -2.57 27.43
N LEU A 84 35.11 -1.30 27.00
CA LEU A 84 35.18 -0.14 27.87
C LEU A 84 34.09 -0.20 28.95
N TRP A 85 32.83 -0.40 28.55
CA TRP A 85 31.72 -0.53 29.50
C TRP A 85 31.98 -1.58 30.56
N LYS A 86 32.49 -2.76 30.16
CA LYS A 86 32.83 -3.87 31.08
C LYS A 86 33.94 -3.53 32.07
N LYS A 87 34.88 -2.67 31.70
CA LYS A 87 36.01 -2.26 32.55
C LYS A 87 35.68 -1.11 33.52
N MET A 88 34.61 -0.36 33.26
CA MET A 88 34.20 0.75 34.12
C MET A 88 33.70 0.27 35.48
N SER A 89 33.97 1.06 36.51
CA SER A 89 33.39 0.89 37.85
C SER A 89 31.88 1.14 37.82
N GLU A 90 31.16 0.70 38.85
CA GLU A 90 29.72 0.98 38.93
C GLU A 90 29.41 2.48 39.02
N ASP A 91 30.25 3.24 39.72
CA ASP A 91 30.08 4.68 39.87
C ASP A 91 30.29 5.40 38.54
N ASP A 92 31.32 5.02 37.77
CA ASP A 92 31.56 5.57 36.44
C ASP A 92 30.42 5.24 35.46
N ARG A 93 29.88 4.01 35.51
CA ARG A 93 28.74 3.61 34.66
C ARG A 93 27.49 4.42 34.98
N LYS A 94 27.24 4.72 36.26
CA LYS A 94 26.11 5.57 36.68
C LYS A 94 26.30 7.02 36.24
N MET A 95 27.52 7.54 36.36
CA MET A 95 27.83 8.93 36.01
C MET A 95 27.87 9.17 34.50
N PHE A 96 28.35 8.19 33.73
CA PHE A 96 28.52 8.26 32.27
C PHE A 96 27.81 7.11 31.56
N ASN A 97 26.48 7.02 31.71
CA ASN A 97 25.72 5.96 31.06
C ASN A 97 25.65 6.19 29.53
N PHE A 98 26.27 5.29 28.77
CA PHE A 98 26.16 5.20 27.31
C PHE A 98 25.64 3.82 26.84
N ASP A 99 25.05 3.05 27.73
CA ASP A 99 24.45 1.78 27.41
C ASP A 99 23.12 1.98 26.68
N MET A 100 23.12 1.64 25.39
CA MET A 100 21.93 1.76 24.55
C MET A 100 20.79 0.83 24.96
N ARG A 101 21.06 -0.17 25.82
CA ARG A 101 20.04 -1.09 26.35
C ARG A 101 19.10 -0.42 27.35
N ASP A 102 19.59 0.62 28.03
CA ASP A 102 18.81 1.36 29.03
C ASP A 102 17.90 2.43 28.39
N VAL A 103 18.01 2.62 27.07
CA VAL A 103 17.22 3.62 26.35
C VAL A 103 15.78 3.15 26.19
N ASP A 104 14.84 3.90 26.78
CA ASP A 104 13.42 3.79 26.47
C ASP A 104 13.14 4.42 25.09
N TRP A 105 13.19 3.60 24.06
CA TRP A 105 12.93 3.99 22.67
C TRP A 105 11.52 4.53 22.47
N SER A 106 10.53 4.10 23.26
CA SER A 106 9.16 4.60 23.17
C SER A 106 9.09 6.04 23.65
N LYS A 107 9.63 6.33 24.83
CA LYS A 107 9.69 7.68 25.40
C LYS A 107 10.56 8.62 24.56
N TYR A 108 11.70 8.12 24.06
CA TYR A 108 12.54 8.88 23.13
C TYR A 108 11.77 9.28 21.86
N SER A 109 11.03 8.34 21.26
CA SER A 109 10.25 8.59 20.06
C SER A 109 9.10 9.58 20.33
N GLU A 110 8.42 9.44 21.46
CA GLU A 110 7.35 10.35 21.87
C GLU A 110 7.87 11.78 22.06
N ASN A 111 8.97 11.94 22.78
CA ASN A 111 9.63 13.24 22.98
C ASN A 111 10.11 13.84 21.66
N SER A 112 10.60 13.01 20.74
CA SER A 112 11.02 13.46 19.41
C SER A 112 9.84 13.97 18.57
N ILE A 113 8.70 13.28 18.61
CA ILE A 113 7.46 13.70 17.94
C ILE A 113 6.92 14.99 18.56
N LEU A 114 6.92 15.08 19.90
CA LEU A 114 6.51 16.27 20.64
C LEU A 114 7.40 17.48 20.31
N GLY A 115 8.72 17.29 20.32
CA GLY A 115 9.69 18.32 19.94
C GLY A 115 9.51 18.76 18.48
N GLY A 116 9.34 17.81 17.56
CA GLY A 116 9.04 18.11 16.15
C GLY A 116 7.74 18.92 15.99
N ARG A 117 6.70 18.58 16.76
CA ARG A 117 5.46 19.35 16.78
C ARG A 117 5.70 20.80 17.23
N LEU A 118 6.31 20.98 18.39
CA LEU A 118 6.46 22.29 19.04
C LEU A 118 7.44 23.19 18.28
N TYR A 119 8.61 22.66 17.93
CA TYR A 119 9.73 23.48 17.45
C TYR A 119 9.83 23.51 15.92
N LEU A 120 9.64 22.38 15.25
CA LEU A 120 9.76 22.30 13.79
C LEU A 120 8.47 22.75 13.10
N MET A 121 7.32 22.22 13.56
CA MET A 121 6.02 22.48 12.94
C MET A 121 5.30 23.69 13.53
N LYS A 122 5.78 24.21 14.67
CA LYS A 122 5.19 25.33 15.42
C LYS A 122 3.70 25.11 15.69
N ASP A 123 3.34 23.89 16.13
CA ASP A 123 1.97 23.46 16.35
C ASP A 123 1.69 23.31 17.85
N SER A 124 0.75 24.09 18.39
CA SER A 124 0.47 24.14 19.84
C SER A 124 -0.03 22.78 20.38
N LEU A 125 0.11 22.57 21.68
CA LEU A 125 -0.46 21.42 22.40
C LEU A 125 -1.96 21.57 22.66
N ASP A 126 -2.48 22.79 22.69
CA ASP A 126 -3.90 23.05 22.98
C ASP A 126 -4.84 22.41 21.93
N ASN A 127 -4.34 22.24 20.70
CA ASN A 127 -5.11 21.69 19.60
C ASN A 127 -4.93 20.17 19.43
N VAL A 128 -4.23 19.48 20.34
CA VAL A 128 -3.94 18.04 20.24
C VAL A 128 -5.24 17.23 20.24
N SER A 129 -6.19 17.53 21.13
CA SER A 129 -7.49 16.84 21.17
C SER A 129 -8.27 16.99 19.87
N LYS A 130 -8.27 18.18 19.25
CA LYS A 130 -8.89 18.42 17.94
C LYS A 130 -8.17 17.63 16.84
N SER A 131 -6.84 17.62 16.89
CA SER A 131 -6.01 16.91 15.91
C SER A 131 -6.18 15.40 15.99
N LYS A 132 -6.40 14.83 17.20
CA LYS A 132 -6.75 13.42 17.39
C LYS A 132 -8.07 13.08 16.69
N LYS A 133 -9.15 13.83 16.94
CA LYS A 133 -10.44 13.63 16.27
C LYS A 133 -10.32 13.68 14.75
N LYS A 134 -9.59 14.67 14.23
CA LYS A 134 -9.29 14.78 12.80
C LYS A 134 -8.53 13.56 12.27
N MET A 135 -7.55 13.05 13.03
CA MET A 135 -6.77 11.87 12.64
C MET A 135 -7.65 10.62 12.54
N TYR A 136 -8.58 10.40 13.47
CA TYR A 136 -9.55 9.30 13.39
C TYR A 136 -10.41 9.39 12.13
N PHE A 137 -10.93 10.58 11.82
CA PHE A 137 -11.71 10.79 10.61
C PHE A 137 -10.89 10.55 9.33
N LEU A 138 -9.65 11.05 9.28
CA LEU A 138 -8.74 10.79 8.16
C LEU A 138 -8.40 9.30 8.02
N ALA A 139 -8.28 8.56 9.14
CA ALA A 139 -8.06 7.12 9.11
C ALA A 139 -9.25 6.39 8.48
N ILE A 140 -10.48 6.74 8.83
CA ILE A 140 -11.68 6.16 8.21
C ILE A 140 -11.68 6.41 6.70
N ILE A 141 -11.46 7.65 6.26
CA ILE A 141 -11.37 7.99 4.83
C ILE A 141 -10.28 7.15 4.14
N HIS A 142 -9.12 7.02 4.77
CA HIS A 142 -8.00 6.26 4.22
C HIS A 142 -8.33 4.78 3.99
N TYR A 143 -8.92 4.12 4.99
CA TYR A 143 -9.28 2.70 4.86
C TYR A 143 -10.43 2.48 3.89
N VAL A 144 -11.42 3.38 3.83
CA VAL A 144 -12.47 3.33 2.81
C VAL A 144 -11.89 3.51 1.40
N PHE A 145 -10.95 4.45 1.23
CA PHE A 145 -10.26 4.67 -0.05
C PHE A 145 -9.46 3.43 -0.47
N ILE A 146 -8.71 2.81 0.45
CA ILE A 146 -7.99 1.55 0.17
C ILE A 146 -8.97 0.43 -0.21
N ALA A 147 -10.05 0.25 0.53
CA ALA A 147 -11.05 -0.77 0.24
C ALA A 147 -11.67 -0.56 -1.15
N LEU A 148 -11.97 0.69 -1.53
CA LEU A 148 -12.44 1.04 -2.86
C LEU A 148 -11.39 0.73 -3.95
N MET A 149 -10.13 1.09 -3.73
CA MET A 149 -9.05 0.79 -4.70
C MET A 149 -8.89 -0.72 -4.90
N VAL A 150 -8.91 -1.51 -3.82
CA VAL A 150 -8.83 -2.97 -3.89
C VAL A 150 -10.04 -3.54 -4.62
N TYR A 151 -11.24 -3.04 -4.34
CA TYR A 151 -12.46 -3.46 -5.03
C TYR A 151 -12.41 -3.16 -6.54
N VAL A 152 -12.01 -1.94 -6.93
CA VAL A 152 -11.86 -1.56 -8.34
C VAL A 152 -10.81 -2.44 -9.03
N LEU A 153 -9.65 -2.65 -8.40
CA LEU A 153 -8.61 -3.52 -8.94
C LEU A 153 -9.12 -4.96 -9.13
N TYR A 154 -9.84 -5.50 -8.15
CA TYR A 154 -10.48 -6.82 -8.26
C TYR A 154 -11.45 -6.88 -9.44
N ARG A 155 -12.32 -5.87 -9.62
CA ARG A 155 -13.30 -5.81 -10.72
C ARG A 155 -12.64 -5.69 -12.10
N LEU A 156 -11.49 -5.04 -12.20
CA LEU A 156 -10.73 -4.94 -13.45
C LEU A 156 -10.01 -6.26 -13.79
N LEU A 157 -9.54 -6.98 -12.78
CA LEU A 157 -8.82 -8.25 -12.96
C LEU A 157 -9.75 -9.46 -13.07
N SER A 158 -10.97 -9.39 -12.54
CA SER A 158 -11.90 -10.53 -12.51
C SER A 158 -12.26 -11.09 -13.89
N PRO A 159 -12.50 -10.30 -14.95
CA PRO A 159 -12.84 -10.86 -16.27
C PRO A 159 -11.67 -11.64 -16.87
N VAL A 160 -10.43 -11.19 -16.63
CA VAL A 160 -9.21 -11.87 -17.10
C VAL A 160 -9.11 -13.24 -16.42
N VAL A 161 -9.26 -13.28 -15.10
CA VAL A 161 -9.25 -14.54 -14.33
C VAL A 161 -10.39 -15.47 -14.77
N GLN A 162 -11.60 -14.94 -14.94
CA GLN A 162 -12.76 -15.70 -15.41
C GLN A 162 -12.54 -16.28 -16.82
N MET A 163 -11.93 -15.53 -17.73
CA MET A 163 -11.57 -16.02 -19.08
C MET A 163 -10.60 -17.21 -19.00
N PHE A 164 -9.57 -17.14 -18.16
CA PHE A 164 -8.64 -18.26 -17.97
C PHE A 164 -9.33 -19.49 -17.38
N LEU A 165 -10.21 -19.31 -16.40
CA LEU A 165 -10.99 -20.40 -15.81
C LEU A 165 -11.96 -21.01 -16.82
N TYR A 166 -12.70 -20.19 -17.57
CA TYR A 166 -13.61 -20.65 -18.63
C TYR A 166 -12.86 -21.43 -19.69
N LYS A 167 -11.71 -20.94 -20.16
CA LYS A 167 -10.86 -21.64 -21.14
C LYS A 167 -10.38 -23.00 -20.61
N LYS A 168 -10.00 -23.07 -19.33
CA LYS A 168 -9.56 -24.32 -18.70
C LYS A 168 -10.70 -25.35 -18.63
N ILE A 169 -11.90 -24.90 -18.23
CA ILE A 169 -13.11 -25.73 -18.15
C ILE A 169 -13.56 -26.19 -19.55
N PHE A 170 -13.61 -25.27 -20.52
CA PHE A 170 -13.93 -25.56 -21.91
C PHE A 170 -12.97 -26.59 -22.52
N ASN A 171 -11.66 -26.39 -22.35
CA ASN A 171 -10.66 -27.34 -22.84
C ASN A 171 -10.78 -28.73 -22.18
N PHE A 172 -11.10 -28.78 -20.89
CA PHE A 172 -11.36 -30.04 -20.20
C PHE A 172 -12.59 -30.74 -20.80
N TYR A 173 -13.71 -30.02 -20.93
CA TYR A 173 -14.94 -30.53 -21.52
C TYR A 173 -14.70 -31.03 -22.95
N MET A 174 -14.09 -30.24 -23.82
CA MET A 174 -13.77 -30.61 -25.20
C MET A 174 -12.91 -31.87 -25.30
N ARG A 175 -12.03 -32.12 -24.31
CA ARG A 175 -11.16 -33.30 -24.26
C ARG A 175 -11.89 -34.56 -23.81
N THR A 176 -12.87 -34.42 -22.93
CA THR A 176 -13.63 -35.56 -22.37
C THR A 176 -14.94 -35.83 -23.12
N PHE A 177 -15.41 -34.88 -23.92
CA PHE A 177 -16.68 -35.00 -24.63
C PHE A 177 -16.59 -36.00 -25.78
N ASP A 178 -17.46 -37.01 -25.77
CA ASP A 178 -17.51 -38.03 -26.82
C ASP A 178 -18.26 -37.52 -28.05
N TRP A 179 -17.49 -37.17 -29.07
CA TRP A 179 -17.98 -36.59 -30.33
C TRP A 179 -18.78 -37.57 -31.21
N LYS A 180 -18.86 -38.86 -30.86
CA LYS A 180 -19.59 -39.86 -31.68
C LYS A 180 -21.07 -39.53 -31.82
N TYR A 181 -21.72 -38.98 -30.79
CA TYR A 181 -23.15 -38.65 -30.83
C TYR A 181 -23.49 -37.46 -31.73
N LEU A 182 -22.56 -36.55 -31.98
CA LEU A 182 -22.76 -35.41 -32.89
C LEU A 182 -22.57 -35.79 -34.36
N LYS A 183 -21.77 -36.83 -34.66
CA LYS A 183 -21.54 -37.29 -36.04
C LYS A 183 -22.61 -38.25 -36.57
N GLY A 184 -23.46 -38.81 -35.70
CA GLY A 184 -24.50 -39.79 -36.10
C GLY A 184 -25.74 -39.20 -36.76
N GLY A 185 -25.98 -37.87 -36.66
CA GLY A 185 -27.19 -37.23 -37.19
C GLY A 185 -27.14 -36.85 -38.67
N SER A 186 -25.98 -36.87 -39.33
CA SER A 186 -25.87 -36.48 -40.74
C SER A 186 -26.38 -37.53 -41.72
N HIS A 187 -26.55 -38.79 -41.29
CA HIS A 187 -27.10 -39.86 -42.13
C HIS A 187 -28.63 -39.86 -42.24
N LEU A 188 -29.34 -39.12 -41.38
CA LEU A 188 -30.82 -39.11 -41.34
C LEU A 188 -31.46 -38.04 -42.23
N LEU A 189 -30.68 -37.17 -42.87
CA LEU A 189 -31.18 -36.12 -43.76
C LEU A 189 -31.08 -36.46 -45.25
N ASP A 190 -30.48 -37.61 -45.59
CA ASP A 190 -30.32 -38.09 -46.97
C ASP A 190 -31.49 -38.99 -47.43
N GLU A 191 -32.38 -39.39 -46.52
CA GLU A 191 -33.57 -40.20 -46.83
C GLU A 191 -34.85 -39.35 -46.95
N ARG A 192 -34.83 -38.26 -47.71
CA ARG A 192 -36.08 -37.63 -48.16
C ARG A 192 -36.53 -38.29 -49.47
N PRO A 193 -37.66 -39.01 -49.52
CA PRO A 193 -38.11 -39.63 -50.76
C PRO A 193 -38.56 -38.55 -51.75
N SER A 194 -37.97 -38.60 -52.94
CA SER A 194 -38.40 -37.95 -54.17
C SER A 194 -39.55 -38.73 -54.80
N GLY A 195 -40.66 -38.05 -55.13
CA GLY A 195 -41.83 -38.64 -55.83
C GLY A 195 -42.77 -39.41 -54.88
N ASP A 196 -44.09 -39.44 -55.06
CA ASP A 196 -44.82 -39.45 -56.32
C ASP A 196 -46.22 -38.83 -56.23
N GLY A 197 -46.73 -38.43 -57.39
CA GLY A 197 -48.02 -37.78 -57.60
C GLY A 197 -49.24 -38.63 -57.24
N ALA A 198 -50.29 -37.93 -56.81
CA ALA A 198 -51.65 -38.46 -56.75
C ALA A 198 -52.47 -37.89 -57.92
N GLN A 199 -52.77 -38.76 -58.89
CA GLN A 199 -53.86 -38.61 -59.86
C GLN A 199 -55.16 -39.18 -59.29
N CYS A 200 -56.27 -38.59 -59.76
CA CYS A 200 -57.70 -38.91 -59.56
C CYS A 200 -58.36 -38.44 -58.26
#